data_AF-A0A918KGB5-F1
#
_entry.id   AF-A0A918KGB5-F1
#
_cell.length_a   1.000
_cell.length_b   1.000
_cell.length_c   1.000
_cell.angle_alpha   90.00
_cell.angle_beta   90.00
_cell.angle_gamma   90.00
#
_symmetry.space_group_name_H-M   'P 1'
#
loop_
_entity.id
_entity.type
_entity.pdbx_description
1 polymer ?
#
loop_
_entity_poly.entity_id
_entity_poly.type
_entity_poly.pdbx_seq_one_letter_code
_entity_poly.pdbx_strand_id
1 'polypeptide(L)'
;MTPETLVRNHLCLRVWLQRIALPTMVVLIGFLVAFSMISDAPRFRDHNATIVGFFAFYFVLVRGGHMLMIRSMHQDMMRKYEPAYRYELAAVDPILFRKRTLGFTLAQIKRRILEDARRPNGERSKYG
;
A
#
# COMPACT_ATOMS: atom_id res chain seq x y z
N MET A 1 -8.17 11.27 11.43
CA MET A 1 -7.11 10.26 11.66
C MET A 1 -5.76 10.98 11.77
N THR A 2 -4.84 10.62 12.68
CA THR A 2 -3.54 11.32 12.79
C THR A 2 -2.48 10.68 11.89
N PRO A 3 -1.51 11.44 11.37
CA PRO A 3 -0.46 10.89 10.49
C PRO A 3 0.34 9.76 11.16
N GLU A 4 0.56 9.84 12.46
CA GLU A 4 1.24 8.79 13.24
C GLU A 4 0.46 7.46 13.27
N THR A 5 -0.88 7.52 13.38
CA THR A 5 -1.73 6.32 13.33
C THR A 5 -1.77 5.70 11.94
N LEU A 6 -1.64 6.49 10.88
CA LEU A 6 -1.50 6.00 9.50
C LEU A 6 -0.20 5.23 9.32
N VAL A 7 0.91 5.77 9.86
CA VAL A 7 2.23 5.13 9.78
C VAL A 7 2.24 3.81 10.52
N ARG A 8 1.77 3.82 11.78
CA ARG A 8 1.80 2.66 12.67
C ARG A 8 0.91 1.51 12.17
N ASN A 9 -0.30 1.80 11.69
CA ASN A 9 -1.26 0.74 11.35
C ASN A 9 -1.19 0.26 9.90
N HIS A 10 -0.74 1.10 8.97
CA HIS A 10 -0.86 0.80 7.53
C HIS A 10 0.46 0.88 6.75
N LEU A 11 1.43 1.67 7.20
CA LEU A 11 2.74 1.82 6.54
C LEU A 11 3.88 1.09 7.26
N CYS A 12 3.57 0.32 8.30
CA CYS A 12 4.57 -0.44 9.02
C CYS A 12 4.97 -1.68 8.20
N LEU A 13 6.25 -1.81 7.85
CA LEU A 13 6.79 -2.92 7.06
C LEU A 13 6.41 -4.28 7.66
N ARG A 14 6.36 -4.36 9.00
CA ARG A 14 5.90 -5.54 9.74
C ARG A 14 4.46 -5.94 9.40
N VAL A 15 3.54 -4.97 9.36
CA VAL A 15 2.13 -5.23 9.03
C VAL A 15 2.00 -5.68 7.59
N TRP A 16 2.79 -5.12 6.67
CA TRP A 16 2.84 -5.57 5.28
C TRP A 16 3.38 -6.98 5.14
N LEU A 17 4.48 -7.30 5.82
CA LEU A 17 5.05 -8.65 5.82
C LEU A 17 4.03 -9.67 6.37
N GLN A 18 3.32 -9.31 7.44
CA GLN A 18 2.30 -10.15 8.05
C GLN A 18 1.03 -10.31 7.20
N ARG A 19 0.56 -9.24 6.53
CA ARG A 19 -0.71 -9.26 5.79
C ARG A 19 -0.58 -9.62 4.32
N ILE A 20 0.61 -9.52 3.74
CA ILE A 20 0.85 -9.77 2.31
C ILE A 20 1.85 -10.92 2.15
N ALA A 21 3.08 -10.79 2.65
CA ALA A 21 4.11 -11.80 2.40
C ALA A 21 3.79 -13.15 3.06
N LEU A 22 3.37 -13.15 4.32
CA LEU A 22 3.02 -14.35 5.09
C LEU A 22 1.87 -15.16 4.46
N PRO A 23 0.69 -14.58 4.19
CA PRO A 23 -0.38 -15.33 3.54
C PRO A 23 -0.02 -15.77 2.12
N THR A 24 0.76 -14.97 1.38
CA THR A 24 1.25 -15.38 0.05
C THR A 24 2.17 -16.61 0.17
N MET A 25 3.06 -16.66 1.16
CA MET A 25 3.88 -17.83 1.44
C MET A 25 3.04 -19.05 1.84
N VAL A 26 2.04 -18.88 2.70
CA VAL A 26 1.15 -20.00 3.11
C VAL A 26 0.40 -20.56 1.91
N VAL A 27 -0.14 -19.69 1.04
CA VAL A 27 -0.81 -20.09 -0.21
C VAL A 27 0.17 -20.82 -1.14
N LEU A 28 1.40 -20.31 -1.28
CA LEU A 28 2.43 -20.94 -2.10
C LEU A 28 2.77 -22.36 -1.60
N ILE A 29 2.97 -22.52 -0.30
CA ILE A 29 3.24 -23.82 0.32
C ILE A 29 2.05 -24.77 0.08
N GLY A 30 0.82 -24.26 0.23
CA GLY A 30 -0.39 -25.03 -0.07
C GLY A 30 -0.44 -25.54 -1.52
N PHE A 31 -0.13 -24.67 -2.49
CA PHE A 31 -0.05 -25.07 -3.90
C PHE A 31 1.06 -26.09 -4.14
N LEU A 32 2.24 -25.90 -3.55
CA LEU A 32 3.37 -26.83 -3.69
C LEU A 32 3.03 -28.22 -3.14
N VAL A 33 2.39 -28.29 -1.97
CA VAL A 33 1.94 -29.56 -1.38
C VAL A 33 0.86 -30.21 -2.25
N ALA A 34 -0.13 -29.43 -2.71
CA ALA A 34 -1.18 -29.95 -3.59
C ALA A 34 -0.60 -30.50 -4.91
N PHE A 35 0.33 -29.79 -5.54
CA PHE A 35 1.02 -30.27 -6.73
C PHE A 35 1.86 -31.53 -6.45
N SER A 36 2.46 -31.62 -5.26
CA SER A 36 3.19 -32.82 -4.85
C SER A 36 2.29 -34.04 -4.66
N MET A 37 0.99 -33.86 -4.36
CA MET A 37 0.05 -34.96 -4.19
C MET A 37 -0.59 -35.42 -5.50
N ILE A 38 -0.66 -34.55 -6.51
CA ILE A 38 -1.40 -34.81 -7.76
C ILE A 38 -0.47 -35.21 -8.92
N SER A 39 0.80 -34.77 -8.92
CA SER A 39 1.71 -35.01 -10.06
C SER A 39 2.69 -36.14 -9.80
N ASP A 40 2.46 -37.30 -10.42
CA ASP A 40 3.38 -38.45 -10.43
C ASP A 40 4.64 -38.20 -11.29
N ALA A 41 4.59 -37.23 -12.21
CA ALA A 41 5.69 -36.89 -13.10
C ALA A 41 6.55 -35.73 -12.54
N PRO A 42 7.81 -35.98 -12.12
CA PRO A 42 8.63 -34.97 -11.43
C PRO A 42 8.94 -33.73 -12.29
N ARG A 43 9.03 -33.89 -13.62
CA ARG A 43 9.38 -32.80 -14.54
C ARG A 43 8.31 -31.70 -14.65
N PHE A 44 7.03 -32.06 -14.57
CA PHE A 44 5.94 -31.07 -14.61
C PHE A 44 5.76 -30.37 -13.27
N ARG A 45 6.08 -31.05 -12.16
CA ARG A 45 6.04 -30.48 -10.82
C ARG A 45 7.02 -29.32 -10.66
N ASP A 46 8.27 -29.51 -11.08
CA ASP A 46 9.32 -28.50 -10.90
C ASP A 46 9.08 -27.25 -11.77
N HIS A 47 8.56 -27.43 -12.98
CA HIS A 47 8.23 -26.31 -13.87
C HIS A 47 7.06 -25.48 -13.32
N ASN A 48 5.97 -26.13 -12.90
CA ASN A 48 4.82 -25.45 -12.30
C ASN A 48 5.17 -24.76 -10.97
N ALA A 49 5.98 -25.42 -10.13
CA ALA A 49 6.50 -24.84 -8.89
C ALA A 49 7.32 -23.57 -9.16
N THR A 50 8.16 -23.58 -10.19
CA THR A 50 8.98 -22.43 -10.59
C THR A 50 8.11 -21.27 -11.09
N ILE A 51 7.11 -21.55 -11.95
CA ILE A 51 6.17 -20.53 -12.45
C ILE A 51 5.41 -19.90 -11.28
N VAL A 52 4.82 -20.71 -10.41
CA VAL A 52 4.04 -20.24 -9.25
C VAL A 52 4.92 -19.46 -8.27
N GLY A 53 6.15 -19.93 -8.01
CA GLY A 53 7.15 -19.22 -7.22
C GLY A 53 7.51 -17.85 -7.80
N PHE A 54 7.72 -17.78 -9.13
CA PHE A 54 8.00 -16.53 -9.82
C PHE A 54 6.83 -15.53 -9.71
N PHE A 55 5.59 -15.97 -9.94
CA PHE A 55 4.41 -15.12 -9.80
C PHE A 55 4.20 -14.62 -8.38
N ALA A 56 4.40 -15.47 -7.37
CA ALA A 56 4.30 -15.07 -5.97
C ALA A 56 5.39 -14.07 -5.60
N PHE A 57 6.63 -14.29 -6.02
CA PHE A 57 7.72 -13.36 -5.79
C PHE A 57 7.46 -12.01 -6.47
N TYR A 58 7.00 -12.03 -7.73
CA TYR A 58 6.59 -10.82 -8.46
C TYR A 58 5.47 -10.07 -7.74
N PHE A 59 4.44 -10.79 -7.27
CA PHE A 59 3.33 -10.17 -6.53
C PHE A 59 3.81 -9.50 -5.24
N VAL A 60 4.68 -10.16 -4.47
CA VAL A 60 5.28 -9.60 -3.25
C VAL A 60 6.13 -8.37 -3.60
N LEU A 61 6.96 -8.42 -4.63
CA LEU A 61 7.77 -7.27 -5.06
C LEU A 61 6.91 -6.07 -5.48
N VAL A 62 5.92 -6.27 -6.36
CA VAL A 62 5.04 -5.18 -6.83
C VAL A 62 4.26 -4.57 -5.67
N ARG A 63 3.69 -5.39 -4.78
CA ARG A 63 2.97 -4.90 -3.60
C ARG A 63 3.90 -4.21 -2.59
N GLY A 64 5.15 -4.66 -2.47
CA GLY A 64 6.17 -4.04 -1.62
C GLY A 64 6.59 -2.68 -2.17
N GLY A 65 6.85 -2.60 -3.47
CA GLY A 65 7.17 -1.34 -4.17
C GLY A 65 6.04 -0.32 -4.05
N HIS A 66 4.78 -0.75 -4.22
CA HIS A 66 3.63 0.12 -4.03
C HIS A 66 3.56 0.67 -2.60
N MET A 67 3.87 -0.14 -1.58
CA MET A 67 3.91 0.33 -0.20
C MET A 67 5.02 1.36 0.04
N LEU A 68 6.23 1.12 -0.49
CA LEU A 68 7.33 2.07 -0.41
C LEU A 68 6.98 3.41 -1.08
N MET A 69 6.30 3.37 -2.22
CA MET A 69 5.80 4.57 -2.90
C MET A 69 4.81 5.36 -2.04
N ILE A 70 3.86 4.70 -1.37
CA ILE A 70 2.92 5.38 -0.46
C ILE A 70 3.69 6.00 0.71
N ARG A 71 4.70 5.30 1.24
CA ARG A 71 5.53 5.79 2.36
C ARG A 71 6.34 7.01 1.97
N SER A 72 6.98 7.00 0.81
CA SER A 72 7.74 8.15 0.32
C SER A 72 6.82 9.35 0.09
N MET A 73 5.61 9.13 -0.42
CA MET A 73 4.62 10.20 -0.61
C MET A 73 4.12 10.78 0.72
N HIS A 74 3.88 9.93 1.72
CA HIS A 74 3.54 10.38 3.07
C HIS A 74 4.65 11.25 3.69
N GLN A 75 5.92 10.83 3.56
CA GLN A 75 7.07 11.60 4.05
C GLN A 75 7.24 12.93 3.31
N ASP A 76 7.06 12.96 1.99
CA ASP A 76 7.14 14.18 1.17
C ASP A 76 6.06 15.20 1.60
N MET A 77 4.83 14.74 1.83
CA MET A 77 3.72 15.59 2.30
C MET A 77 3.94 16.12 3.71
N MET A 78 4.40 15.27 4.64
CA MET A 78 4.75 15.69 5.99
C MET A 78 5.89 16.71 6.01
N ARG A 79 6.86 16.62 5.09
CA ARG A 79 8.02 17.54 5.05
C ARG A 79 7.70 18.90 4.42
N LYS A 80 6.84 18.94 3.40
CA LYS A 80 6.58 20.15 2.60
C LYS A 80 5.27 20.85 2.95
N TYR A 81 4.25 20.12 3.40
CA TYR A 81 2.88 20.61 3.56
C TYR A 81 2.24 20.14 4.87
N GLU A 82 3.04 20.06 5.94
CA GLU A 82 2.61 19.49 7.22
C GLU A 82 1.24 19.98 7.73
N PRO A 83 0.96 21.30 7.84
CA PRO A 83 -0.31 21.76 8.40
C PRO A 83 -1.51 21.42 7.52
N ALA A 84 -1.41 21.66 6.20
CA ALA A 84 -2.47 21.33 5.25
C ALA A 84 -2.73 19.82 5.18
N TYR A 85 -1.66 19.02 5.25
CA TYR A 85 -1.77 17.58 5.23
C TYR A 85 -2.44 17.02 6.48
N ARG A 86 -2.09 17.52 7.67
CA ARG A 86 -2.73 17.12 8.93
C ARG A 86 -4.23 17.43 8.92
N TYR A 87 -4.60 18.60 8.41
CA TYR A 87 -6.01 18.99 8.31
C TYR A 87 -6.80 18.07 7.37
N GLU A 88 -6.34 17.90 6.13
CA GLU A 88 -7.02 17.06 5.14
C GLU A 88 -7.09 15.60 5.61
N LEU A 89 -6.03 15.09 6.24
CA LEU A 89 -6.02 13.73 6.80
C LEU A 89 -6.97 13.57 8.00
N ALA A 90 -7.19 14.62 8.77
CA ALA A 90 -8.18 14.63 9.85
C ALA A 90 -9.61 14.57 9.30
N ALA A 91 -9.87 15.22 8.16
CA ALA A 91 -11.17 15.27 7.50
C ALA A 91 -11.55 13.98 6.75
N VAL A 92 -10.59 13.10 6.46
CA VAL A 92 -10.89 11.83 5.77
C VAL A 92 -11.51 10.81 6.73
N ASP A 93 -12.66 10.28 6.32
CA ASP A 93 -13.39 9.24 7.04
C ASP A 93 -12.56 7.93 7.13
N PRO A 94 -12.31 7.39 8.35
CA PRO A 94 -11.60 6.13 8.54
C PRO A 94 -12.26 4.93 7.85
N ILE A 95 -13.57 4.98 7.56
CA ILE A 95 -14.28 3.92 6.82
C ILE A 95 -13.88 3.94 5.34
N LEU A 96 -13.67 5.12 4.76
CA LEU A 96 -13.21 5.27 3.38
C LEU A 96 -11.76 4.76 3.23
N PHE A 97 -10.94 4.93 4.26
CA PHE A 97 -9.58 4.37 4.32
C PHE A 97 -9.53 2.84 4.29
N ARG A 98 -10.56 2.17 4.83
CA ARG A 98 -10.64 0.71 4.83
C ARG A 98 -11.12 0.14 3.49
N LYS A 99 -11.95 0.89 2.74
CA LYS A 99 -12.53 0.45 1.46
C LYS A 99 -11.70 0.85 0.23
N ARG A 100 -11.01 2.00 0.25
CA ARG A 100 -10.15 2.46 -0.85
C ARG A 100 -8.69 2.10 -0.63
N THR A 101 -7.94 1.90 -1.72
CA THR A 101 -6.49 1.71 -1.65
C THR A 101 -5.84 2.98 -1.08
N LEU A 102 -5.10 2.83 0.03
CA LEU A 102 -4.44 3.94 0.74
C LEU A 102 -3.68 4.91 -0.19
N GLY A 103 -2.98 4.36 -1.18
CA GLY A 103 -2.23 5.16 -2.15
C GLY A 103 -3.10 6.11 -2.95
N PHE A 104 -4.33 5.71 -3.29
CA PHE A 104 -5.27 6.56 -4.02
C PHE A 104 -5.78 7.72 -3.15
N THR A 105 -6.14 7.43 -1.90
CA THR A 105 -6.58 8.47 -0.94
C THR A 105 -5.46 9.49 -0.70
N LEU A 106 -4.23 9.03 -0.45
CA LEU A 106 -3.09 9.94 -0.27
C LEU A 106 -2.78 10.75 -1.53
N ALA A 107 -2.91 10.14 -2.72
CA ALA A 107 -2.67 10.85 -3.98
C ALA A 107 -3.74 11.93 -4.21
N GLN A 108 -4.99 11.68 -3.87
CA GLN A 108 -6.06 12.67 -3.91
C GLN A 108 -5.79 13.83 -2.95
N ILE A 109 -5.35 13.56 -1.72
CA ILE A 109 -4.99 14.62 -0.76
C ILE A 109 -3.82 15.44 -1.31
N LYS A 110 -2.75 14.80 -1.81
CA LYS A 110 -1.62 15.49 -2.42
C LYS A 110 -2.04 16.41 -3.57
N ARG A 111 -2.97 15.94 -4.41
CA ARG A 111 -3.51 16.73 -5.53
C ARG A 111 -4.26 17.97 -5.03
N ARG A 112 -5.12 17.84 -4.01
CA ARG A 112 -5.85 18.98 -3.43
C ARG A 112 -4.91 20.03 -2.85
N ILE A 113 -3.93 19.60 -2.06
CA ILE A 113 -2.93 20.50 -1.47
C ILE A 113 -2.14 21.25 -2.56
N LEU A 114 -1.76 20.55 -3.64
CA LEU A 114 -1.06 21.19 -4.76
C LEU A 114 -1.95 22.16 -5.54
N GLU A 115 -3.22 21.82 -5.74
CA GLU A 115 -4.20 22.67 -6.43
C GLU A 115 -4.46 23.96 -5.63
N ASP A 116 -4.59 23.86 -4.31
CA ASP A 116 -4.74 25.01 -3.41
C ASP A 116 -3.48 25.88 -3.39
N ALA A 117 -2.29 25.27 -3.31
CA ALA A 117 -1.01 25.98 -3.35
C ALA A 117 -0.76 26.70 -4.69
N ARG A 118 -1.40 26.26 -5.78
CA ARG A 118 -1.23 26.84 -7.13
C ARG A 118 -2.22 27.96 -7.45
N ARG A 119 -3.25 28.19 -6.63
CA ARG A 119 -4.19 29.32 -6.81
C ARG A 119 -3.63 30.58 -6.15
N PRO A 120 -3.15 31.60 -6.89
CA PRO A 120 -2.35 32.67 -6.29
C PRO A 120 -3.14 33.78 -5.59
N ASN A 121 -4.47 33.86 -5.70
CA ASN A 121 -5.23 34.97 -5.09
C ASN A 121 -6.73 34.64 -4.95
N GLY A 122 -7.29 34.79 -3.75
CA GLY A 122 -8.60 35.44 -3.60
C GLY A 122 -9.80 34.65 -3.05
N GLU A 123 -9.78 33.33 -2.98
CA GLU A 123 -10.82 32.59 -2.23
C GLU A 123 -10.21 32.00 -0.97
N ARG A 124 -10.29 32.74 0.14
CA ARG A 124 -10.09 32.18 1.49
C ARG A 124 -10.97 30.94 1.62
N SER A 125 -10.38 29.77 1.77
CA SER A 125 -11.12 28.58 2.19
C SER A 125 -10.45 27.91 3.39
N LYS A 126 -10.97 28.29 4.57
CA LYS A 126 -11.10 27.50 5.79
C LYS A 126 -9.89 27.08 6.65
N TYR A 127 -8.68 27.60 6.43
CA TYR A 127 -7.55 27.33 7.35
C TYR A 127 -6.89 28.61 7.88
N GLY A 128 -7.71 29.57 8.32
CA GLY A 128 -7.30 30.69 9.16
C GLY A 128 -7.67 30.43 10.61
#